data_AF-W9DCM8-F1
#
_entry.id   AF-W9DCM8-F1
#
_cell.length_a   1.000
_cell.length_b   1.000
_cell.length_c   1.000
_cell.angle_alpha   90.00
_cell.angle_beta   90.00
_cell.angle_gamma   90.00
#
_symmetry.space_group_name_H-M   'P 1'
#
loop_
_entity.id
_entity.type
_entity.pdbx_description
1 polymer ?
#
loop_
_entity_poly.entity_id
_entity_poly.type
_entity_poly.pdbx_seq_one_letter_code
_entity_poly.pdbx_strand_id
1 'polypeptide(L)'
;MVEAMTEIGIDLGNDFPKPLTDDVVAAADVVVSMGCGDACPIYPGKRYLDWTVTDPEGLPLDRVRAIRDDLDTRVQRLLDELAPHPA
;
A
#
# COMPACT_ATOMS: atom_id res chain seq x y z
N MET A 1 -6.69 1.20 13.52
CA MET A 1 -5.94 0.43 12.50
C MET A 1 -5.77 -1.03 12.88
N VAL A 2 -5.07 -1.36 13.98
CA VAL A 2 -4.86 -2.76 14.42
C VAL A 2 -6.17 -3.56 14.50
N GLU A 3 -7.19 -3.03 15.17
CA GLU A 3 -8.50 -3.67 15.27
C GLU A 3 -9.12 -3.99 13.88
N ALA A 4 -9.06 -3.05 12.94
CA ALA A 4 -9.58 -3.26 11.59
C ALA A 4 -8.78 -4.34 10.81
N MET A 5 -7.50 -4.54 11.09
CA MET A 5 -6.72 -5.62 10.45
C MET A 5 -7.02 -6.98 11.10
N THR A 6 -7.13 -7.02 12.43
CA THR A 6 -7.43 -8.26 13.16
C THR A 6 -8.79 -8.84 12.77
N GLU A 7 -9.79 -7.99 12.49
CA GLU A 7 -11.11 -8.42 11.96
C GLU A 7 -11.03 -9.30 10.71
N ILE A 8 -10.03 -9.08 9.85
CA ILE A 8 -9.81 -9.85 8.62
C ILE A 8 -8.70 -10.91 8.78
N GLY A 9 -8.27 -11.19 10.01
CA GLY A 9 -7.26 -12.20 10.32
C GLY A 9 -5.82 -11.76 10.07
N ILE A 10 -5.55 -10.47 9.91
CA ILE A 10 -4.20 -9.91 9.77
C ILE A 10 -3.70 -9.44 11.14
N ASP A 11 -2.62 -10.06 11.63
CA ASP A 11 -1.93 -9.65 12.84
C ASP A 11 -0.80 -8.66 12.51
N LEU A 12 -0.89 -7.45 13.05
CA LEU A 12 0.15 -6.42 12.94
C LEU A 12 1.08 -6.36 14.15
N GLY A 13 0.99 -7.30 15.10
CA GLY A 13 1.64 -7.21 16.41
C GLY A 13 3.17 -7.06 16.39
N ASN A 14 3.82 -7.54 15.33
CA ASN A 14 5.27 -7.40 15.13
C ASN A 14 5.65 -6.35 14.07
N ASP A 15 4.66 -5.69 13.45
CA ASP A 15 4.90 -4.67 12.44
C ASP A 15 5.06 -3.28 13.07
N PHE A 16 5.99 -2.51 12.52
CA PHE A 16 6.28 -1.14 12.93
C PHE A 16 6.66 -0.30 11.71
N PRO A 17 6.46 1.04 11.75
CA PRO A 17 6.86 1.93 10.67
C PRO A 17 8.35 1.82 10.37
N LYS A 18 8.70 1.59 9.11
CA LYS A 18 10.09 1.53 8.62
C LYS A 18 10.35 2.73 7.71
N PRO A 19 11.49 3.42 7.84
CA PRO A 19 11.83 4.48 6.91
C PRO A 19 11.99 3.91 5.50
N LEU A 20 11.59 4.68 4.49
CA LEU A 20 11.87 4.34 3.11
C LEU A 20 13.37 4.50 2.84
N THR A 21 13.96 3.50 2.22
CA THR A 21 15.38 3.49 1.85
C THR A 21 15.54 3.25 0.35
N ASP A 22 16.59 3.84 -0.24
CA ASP A 22 16.86 3.80 -1.68
C ASP A 22 16.99 2.36 -2.22
N ASP A 23 17.56 1.45 -1.44
CA ASP A 23 17.73 0.05 -1.80
C ASP A 23 16.39 -0.68 -1.96
N VAL A 24 15.40 -0.38 -1.12
CA VAL A 24 14.05 -0.94 -1.22
C VAL A 24 13.35 -0.47 -2.49
N VAL A 25 13.46 0.83 -2.82
CA VAL A 25 12.89 1.38 -4.06
C VAL A 25 13.60 0.81 -5.29
N ALA A 26 14.94 0.72 -5.25
CA ALA A 26 15.75 0.18 -6.32
C ALA A 26 15.47 -1.31 -6.60
N ALA A 27 15.07 -2.09 -5.60
CA ALA A 27 14.73 -3.49 -5.75
C ALA A 27 13.29 -3.75 -6.24
N ALA A 28 12.38 -2.78 -6.12
CA ALA A 28 10.97 -2.97 -6.45
C ALA A 28 10.67 -2.87 -7.96
N ASP A 29 9.72 -3.67 -8.46
CA ASP A 29 9.18 -3.53 -9.82
C ASP A 29 8.08 -2.47 -9.90
N VAL A 30 7.29 -2.35 -8.82
CA VAL A 30 6.18 -1.40 -8.68
C VAL A 30 6.34 -0.62 -7.37
N VAL A 31 6.20 0.70 -7.44
CA VAL A 31 6.24 1.60 -6.27
C VAL A 31 4.88 2.29 -6.17
N VAL A 32 4.20 2.13 -5.04
CA VAL A 32 2.89 2.74 -4.76
C VAL A 32 3.05 3.83 -3.70
N SER A 33 2.81 5.08 -4.09
CA SER A 33 2.72 6.21 -3.15
C SER A 33 1.28 6.35 -2.67
N MET A 34 1.08 6.61 -1.38
CA MET A 34 -0.23 6.78 -0.75
C MET A 34 -0.37 8.15 -0.05
N GLY A 35 0.16 9.21 -0.69
CA GLY A 35 0.08 10.58 -0.15
C GLY A 35 1.36 11.15 0.46
N CYS A 36 2.53 10.50 0.24
CA CYS A 36 3.81 11.07 0.68
C CYS A 36 4.39 12.13 -0.31
N GLY A 37 3.77 12.31 -1.49
CA GLY A 37 4.23 13.23 -2.53
C GLY A 37 5.51 12.78 -3.25
N ASP A 38 6.31 13.74 -3.72
CA ASP A 38 7.57 13.57 -4.49
C ASP A 38 8.78 13.13 -3.64
N ALA A 39 8.56 12.57 -2.44
CA ALA A 39 9.64 12.23 -1.52
C ALA A 39 10.48 11.02 -1.97
N CYS A 40 10.05 10.29 -3.00
CA CYS A 40 10.74 9.11 -3.51
C CYS A 40 11.60 9.47 -4.75
N PRO A 41 12.91 9.13 -4.76
CA PRO A 41 13.68 9.20 -5.98
C PRO A 41 13.06 8.32 -7.09
N ILE A 42 12.96 8.88 -8.30
CA ILE A 42 12.41 8.17 -9.45
C ILE A 42 13.53 7.38 -10.14
N TYR A 43 13.40 6.06 -10.14
CA TYR A 43 14.32 5.15 -10.80
C TYR A 43 13.72 4.68 -12.13
N PRO A 44 14.50 4.65 -13.23
CA PRO A 44 14.01 4.20 -14.52
C PRO A 44 13.65 2.71 -14.50
N GLY A 45 12.68 2.33 -15.34
CA GLY A 45 12.27 0.92 -15.52
C GLY A 45 11.30 0.39 -14.47
N LYS A 46 10.75 1.24 -13.60
CA LYS A 46 9.77 0.86 -12.58
C LYS A 46 8.40 1.44 -12.89
N ARG A 47 7.35 0.76 -12.45
CA ARG A 47 5.98 1.28 -12.51
C ARG A 47 5.68 2.06 -11.24
N TYR A 48 5.39 3.35 -11.39
CA TYR A 48 4.97 4.20 -10.28
C TYR A 48 3.45 4.39 -10.30
N LEU A 49 2.82 4.17 -9.15
CA LEU A 49 1.39 4.41 -8.93
C LEU A 49 1.23 5.42 -7.80
N ASP A 50 0.34 6.38 -8.01
CA ASP A 50 -0.07 7.32 -6.97
C ASP A 50 -1.51 7.04 -6.59
N TRP A 51 -1.72 6.55 -5.37
CA TRP A 51 -3.03 6.27 -4.82
C TRP A 51 -3.36 7.35 -3.81
N THR A 52 -4.29 8.24 -4.15
CA THR A 52 -4.85 9.14 -3.16
C THR A 52 -5.66 8.32 -2.16
N VAL A 53 -5.19 8.30 -0.92
CA VAL A 53 -5.77 7.59 0.22
C VAL A 53 -5.93 8.61 1.35
N THR A 54 -7.08 8.60 2.01
CA THR A 54 -7.31 9.47 3.16
C THR A 54 -6.47 8.99 4.34
N ASP A 55 -5.82 9.90 5.04
CA ASP A 55 -5.10 9.59 6.27
C ASP A 55 -6.07 8.99 7.32
N PRO A 56 -5.83 7.74 7.78
CA PRO A 56 -6.67 7.11 8.78
C PRO A 56 -6.48 7.67 10.20
N GLU A 57 -5.48 8.51 10.45
CA GLU A 57 -5.21 9.06 11.78
C GLU A 57 -6.42 9.83 12.35
N GLY A 58 -6.82 9.49 13.58
CA GLY A 58 -7.94 10.13 14.28
C GLY A 58 -9.33 9.82 13.71
N LEU A 59 -9.45 9.03 12.63
CA LEU A 59 -10.74 8.66 12.07
C LEU A 59 -11.44 7.57 12.89
N PRO A 60 -12.79 7.55 12.90
CA PRO A 60 -13.54 6.48 13.54
C PRO A 60 -13.34 5.16 12.78
N LEU A 61 -13.51 4.04 13.50
CA LEU A 61 -13.12 2.71 13.03
C LEU A 61 -13.84 2.28 11.74
N ASP A 62 -15.10 2.67 11.55
CA ASP A 62 -15.87 2.46 10.33
C ASP A 62 -15.20 3.09 9.10
N ARG A 63 -14.61 4.28 9.25
CA ARG A 63 -13.87 4.96 8.17
C ARG A 63 -12.54 4.27 7.90
N VAL A 64 -11.87 3.77 8.93
CA VAL A 64 -10.65 2.97 8.77
C VAL A 64 -10.94 1.65 8.02
N ARG A 65 -12.07 1.00 8.31
CA ARG A 65 -12.52 -0.19 7.56
C ARG A 65 -12.77 0.13 6.09
N ALA A 66 -13.44 1.24 5.80
CA ALA A 66 -13.67 1.66 4.42
C ALA A 66 -12.36 1.92 3.65
N ILE A 67 -11.35 2.51 4.31
CA ILE A 67 -10.02 2.71 3.72
C ILE A 67 -9.34 1.35 3.45
N ARG A 68 -9.38 0.43 4.41
CA ARG A 68 -8.86 -0.96 4.24
C ARG A 68 -9.49 -1.64 3.03
N ASP A 69 -10.81 -1.61 2.92
CA ASP A 69 -11.55 -2.34 1.88
C ASP A 69 -11.30 -1.73 0.48
N ASP A 70 -11.13 -0.41 0.39
CA ASP A 70 -10.71 0.28 -0.83
C ASP A 70 -9.27 -0.11 -1.22
N LEU A 71 -8.33 -0.12 -0.26
CA LEU A 71 -6.96 -0.54 -0.50
C LEU A 71 -6.87 -2.01 -0.95
N ASP A 72 -7.60 -2.91 -0.30
CA ASP A 72 -7.65 -4.32 -0.70
C ASP A 72 -8.13 -4.46 -2.15
N THR A 73 -9.22 -3.79 -2.53
CA THR A 73 -9.73 -3.79 -3.91
C THR A 73 -8.68 -3.30 -4.91
N ARG A 74 -7.96 -2.23 -4.59
CA ARG A 74 -6.90 -1.69 -5.46
C ARG A 74 -5.71 -2.64 -5.58
N VAL A 75 -5.32 -3.30 -4.48
CA VAL A 75 -4.26 -4.30 -4.45
C VAL A 75 -4.63 -5.53 -5.26
N GLN A 76 -5.84 -6.09 -5.09
CA GLN A 76 -6.30 -7.24 -5.87
C GLN A 76 -6.26 -6.94 -7.38
N ARG A 77 -6.78 -5.77 -7.80
CA ARG A 77 -6.71 -5.35 -9.20
C ARG A 77 -5.27 -5.23 -9.71
N LEU A 78 -4.37 -4.67 -8.90
CA LEU A 78 -2.96 -4.56 -9.28
C LEU A 78 -2.32 -5.95 -9.41
N LEU A 79 -2.65 -6.89 -8.53
CA LEU A 79 -2.19 -8.27 -8.63
C LEU A 79 -2.69 -8.94 -9.92
N ASP A 80 -3.96 -8.73 -10.30
CA ASP A 80 -4.50 -9.24 -11.57
C ASP A 80 -3.78 -8.67 -12.80
N GLU A 81 -3.38 -7.41 -12.76
CA GLU A 81 -2.59 -6.76 -13.82
C GLU A 81 -1.14 -7.27 -13.90
N LEU A 82 -0.56 -7.66 -12.75
CA LEU A 82 0.82 -8.16 -12.65
C LEU A 82 0.90 -9.67 -12.87
N ALA A 83 -0.18 -10.39 -12.63
CA ALA A 83 -0.25 -11.82 -12.87
C ALA A 83 0.02 -12.10 -14.35
N PRO A 84 0.98 -12.99 -14.68
CA PRO A 84 1.27 -13.31 -16.06
C PRO A 84 0.00 -13.84 -16.73
N HIS A 85 -0.35 -13.30 -17.90
CA HIS A 85 -1.32 -13.98 -18.75
C HIS A 85 -0.81 -15.38 -19.05
N PRO A 86 -1.61 -16.44 -18.86
CA PRO A 86 -1.21 -17.77 -19.29
C PRO A 86 -0.89 -17.71 -20.79
N ALA A 87 0.32 -18.17 -21.15
CA ALA A 87 0.76 -18.32 -22.53
C ALA A 87 -0.08 -19.37 -23.27
#